data_AF-A0A5K1HV89-F1
#
_entry.id   AF-A0A5K1HV89-F1
#
_cell.length_a   1.000
_cell.length_b   1.000
_cell.length_c   1.000
_cell.angle_alpha   90.00
_cell.angle_beta   90.00
_cell.angle_gamma   90.00
#
_symmetry.space_group_name_H-M   'P 1'
#
loop_
_entity.id
_entity.type
_entity.pdbx_description
1 polymer ?
#
loop_
_entity_poly.entity_id
_entity_poly.type
_entity_poly.pdbx_seq_one_letter_code
_entity_poly.pdbx_strand_id
1 'polypeptide(L)' 'MQEQTVLLGNIPLMNSLGTSIVNGIYRIVINQILQSPGIYYSTGLDHNGISVYTGTIISDWGGRSELEIDRKERIWPV' A
#
# COMPACT_ATOMS: atom_id res chain seq x y z
N MET A 1 -27.12 -25.16 -20.87
CA MET A 1 -25.70 -25.09 -20.49
C MET A 1 -25.56 -25.82 -19.18
N GLN A 2 -24.60 -26.74 -19.07
CA GLN A 2 -24.36 -27.51 -17.86
C GLN A 2 -23.30 -26.76 -17.05
N GLU A 3 -23.64 -26.37 -15.81
CA GLU A 3 -22.68 -25.74 -14.91
C GLU A 3 -21.64 -26.78 -14.48
N GLN A 4 -20.36 -26.44 -14.63
CA GLN A 4 -19.25 -27.23 -14.12
C GLN A 4 -18.66 -26.55 -12.90
N THR A 5 -18.56 -27.29 -11.80
CA THR A 5 -17.81 -26.85 -10.63
C THR A 5 -16.32 -26.94 -10.95
N VAL A 6 -15.64 -25.80 -10.93
CA VAL A 6 -14.19 -25.71 -11.11
C VAL A 6 -13.53 -25.50 -9.75
N LEU A 7 -12.49 -26.30 -9.44
CA LEU A 7 -11.68 -26.14 -8.23
C LEU A 7 -10.43 -25.31 -8.57
N LEU A 8 -10.27 -24.16 -7.90
CA LEU A 8 -9.12 -23.25 -8.09
C LEU A 8 -7.97 -23.50 -7.10
N GLY A 9 -8.18 -24.36 -6.11
CA GLY A 9 -7.24 -24.65 -5.02
C GLY A 9 -7.91 -24.61 -3.65
N ASN A 10 -7.11 -24.86 -2.61
CA ASN A 10 -7.57 -24.87 -1.22
C ASN A 10 -6.99 -23.67 -0.46
N ILE A 11 -7.85 -22.94 0.26
CA ILE A 11 -7.44 -21.85 1.15
C ILE A 11 -7.26 -22.43 2.56
N PRO A 12 -6.10 -22.22 3.23
CA PRO A 12 -5.92 -22.64 4.61
C PRO A 12 -6.95 -21.99 5.53
N LEU A 13 -7.63 -22.80 6.34
CA LEU A 13 -8.62 -22.32 7.30
C LEU A 13 -7.96 -22.02 8.65
N MET A 14 -8.43 -20.96 9.29
CA MET A 14 -7.99 -20.55 10.62
C MET A 14 -8.74 -21.35 11.69
N ASN A 15 -8.02 -21.83 12.70
CA ASN A 15 -8.63 -22.45 13.87
C ASN A 15 -9.07 -21.40 14.92
N SER A 16 -9.71 -21.85 15.99
CA SER A 16 -10.16 -21.00 17.09
C SER A 16 -9.05 -20.24 17.82
N LEU A 17 -7.78 -20.65 17.64
CA LEU A 17 -6.60 -20.00 18.22
C LEU A 17 -5.98 -18.94 17.29
N GLY A 18 -6.57 -18.68 16.11
CA GLY A 18 -6.04 -17.70 15.17
C GLY A 18 -4.85 -18.18 14.33
N THR A 19 -4.61 -19.50 14.27
CA THR A 19 -3.52 -20.10 13.48
C THR A 19 -4.07 -20.87 12.29
N SER A 20 -3.32 -20.90 11.19
CA SER A 20 -3.61 -21.69 9.99
C SER A 20 -2.55 -22.77 9.81
N ILE A 21 -2.92 -23.97 9.34
CA ILE A 21 -1.97 -25.05 9.08
C ILE A 21 -1.52 -24.96 7.62
N VAL A 22 -0.22 -24.76 7.38
CA VAL A 22 0.39 -24.72 6.05
C VAL A 22 1.52 -25.74 6.02
N ASN A 23 1.40 -26.75 5.15
CA ASN A 23 2.35 -27.87 5.04
C ASN A 23 2.65 -28.58 6.38
N GLY A 24 1.61 -28.80 7.19
CA GLY A 24 1.73 -29.49 8.49
C GLY A 24 2.30 -28.63 9.62
N ILE A 25 2.54 -27.33 9.39
CA ILE A 25 3.10 -26.42 10.38
C ILE A 25 2.10 -25.30 10.68
N TYR A 26 1.95 -24.94 11.96
CA TYR A 26 1.15 -23.79 12.38
C TYR A 26 1.79 -22.48 11.91
N ARG A 27 1.00 -21.65 11.24
CA ARG A 27 1.36 -20.31 10.78
C ARG A 27 0.36 -19.30 11.35
N ILE A 28 0.84 -18.09 11.59
CA ILE A 28 0.01 -16.96 12.03
C ILE A 28 0.17 -15.86 10.99
N VAL A 29 -0.95 -15.26 10.59
CA VAL A 29 -0.96 -14.07 9.75
C VAL A 29 -0.85 -12.85 10.66
N ILE A 30 0.11 -11.97 10.38
CA ILE A 30 0.32 -10.73 11.13
C ILE A 30 -0.32 -9.58 10.37
N ASN A 31 -1.03 -8.71 11.10
CA ASN A 31 -1.57 -7.49 10.52
C ASN A 31 -0.43 -6.56 10.11
N GLN A 32 -0.46 -6.11 8.86
CA GLN A 32 0.44 -5.06 8.37
C GLN A 32 -0.10 -3.69 8.77
N ILE A 33 0.80 -2.78 9.10
CA ILE A 33 0.49 -1.36 9.27
C ILE A 33 1.02 -0.65 8.03
N LEU A 34 0.09 -0.13 7.22
CA LEU A 34 0.37 0.55 5.96
C LEU A 34 -0.34 1.90 5.93
N GLN A 35 0.21 2.82 5.15
CA GLN A 35 -0.40 4.12 4.94
C GLN A 35 -1.67 3.94 4.09
N SER A 36 -2.80 4.48 4.58
CA SER A 36 -4.05 4.43 3.83
C SER A 36 -3.91 5.10 2.47
N PRO A 37 -4.69 4.69 1.48
CA PRO A 37 -4.85 5.46 0.27
C PRO A 37 -5.38 6.86 0.56
N GLY A 38 -4.89 7.85 -0.19
CA GLY A 38 -5.20 9.25 0.04
C GLY A 38 -4.14 10.21 -0.49
N ILE A 39 -4.34 11.48 -0.20
CA ILE A 39 -3.40 12.56 -0.53
C ILE A 39 -2.75 13.04 0.76
N TYR A 40 -1.43 13.02 0.79
CA TYR A 40 -0.60 13.43 1.92
C TYR A 40 0.24 14.63 1.54
N TYR A 41 0.34 15.60 2.45
CA TYR A 41 1.16 16.78 2.28
C TYR A 41 2.35 16.73 3.23
N SER A 42 3.53 17.02 2.72
CA SER A 42 4.74 17.17 3.53
C SER A 42 5.48 18.45 3.13
N THR A 43 6.31 18.92 4.05
CA THR A 43 7.22 20.03 3.79
C THR A 43 8.63 19.65 4.26
N GLY A 44 9.64 20.08 3.52
CA GLY A 44 11.04 19.86 3.82
C GLY A 44 11.90 21.04 3.40
N LEU A 45 13.20 20.96 3.64
CA LEU A 45 14.18 21.92 3.15
C LEU A 45 15.01 21.27 2.04
N ASP A 46 15.21 21.99 0.93
CA ASP A 46 16.17 21.57 -0.09
C ASP A 46 17.63 21.81 0.35
N HIS A 47 18.58 21.42 -0.49
CA HIS A 47 20.01 21.57 -0.21
C HIS A 47 20.48 23.02 0.02
N ASN A 48 19.70 24.02 -0.39
CA ASN A 48 20.01 25.44 -0.15
C ASN A 48 19.19 26.02 1.00
N GLY A 49 18.49 25.18 1.77
CA GLY A 49 17.68 25.59 2.92
C GLY A 49 16.35 26.23 2.56
N ILE A 50 15.83 26.00 1.34
CA ILE A 50 14.56 26.57 0.91
C ILE A 50 13.44 25.56 1.11
N SER A 51 12.30 26.04 1.62
CA SER A 51 11.11 25.22 1.86
C SER A 51 10.56 24.64 0.56
N VAL A 52 10.40 23.33 0.55
CA VAL A 52 9.77 22.54 -0.50
C VAL A 52 8.48 21.93 0.05
N TYR A 53 7.45 21.90 -0.79
CA TYR A 53 6.15 21.30 -0.47
C TYR A 53 5.89 20.14 -1.42
N THR A 54 5.51 18.99 -0.86
CA THR A 54 5.28 17.76 -1.62
C THR A 54 3.88 17.24 -1.35
N GLY A 55 3.16 16.91 -2.42
CA GLY A 55 1.90 16.17 -2.39
C GLY A 55 2.13 14.72 -2.84
N THR A 56 1.91 13.76 -1.96
CA THR A 56 1.97 12.32 -2.28
C THR A 56 0.56 11.78 -2.46
N ILE A 57 0.28 11.20 -3.63
CA ILE A 57 -0.97 10.52 -3.94
C ILE A 57 -0.71 9.01 -3.84
N ILE A 58 -1.46 8.34 -2.96
CA ILE A 58 -1.42 6.88 -2.78
C ILE A 58 -2.79 6.34 -3.21
N SER A 59 -2.79 5.51 -4.24
CA SER A 59 -4.01 4.86 -4.73
C SER A 59 -4.22 3.48 -4.11
N ASP A 60 -5.48 3.06 -4.01
CA ASP A 60 -5.90 1.74 -3.50
C ASP A 60 -5.25 0.56 -4.24
N TRP A 61 -4.83 0.76 -5.50
CA TRP A 61 -4.34 -0.30 -6.40
C TRP A 61 -2.87 -0.15 -6.77
N GLY A 62 -2.07 0.50 -5.91
CA GLY A 62 -0.60 0.43 -5.96
C GLY A 62 0.12 1.53 -6.75
N GLY A 63 -0.61 2.49 -7.33
CA GLY A 63 -0.02 3.71 -7.86
C GLY A 63 0.39 4.67 -6.74
N ARG A 64 1.65 5.11 -6.75
CA ARG A 64 2.18 6.20 -5.94
C ARG A 64 2.70 7.28 -6.89
N SER A 65 2.18 8.50 -6.74
CA SER A 65 2.64 9.66 -7.50
C SER A 65 3.01 10.78 -6.54
N GLU A 66 4.16 11.40 -6.75
CA GLU A 66 4.63 12.52 -5.94
C GLU A 66 4.69 13.77 -6.80
N LEU A 67 4.18 14.87 -6.27
CA LEU A 67 4.18 16.19 -6.90
C LEU A 67 4.92 17.16 -5.99
N GLU A 68 5.81 17.96 -6.54
CA GLU A 68 6.58 18.95 -5.80
C GLU A 68 6.35 20.36 -6.35
N ILE A 69 6.37 21.35 -5.45
CA ILE A 69 6.33 22.78 -5.78
C ILE A 69 7.75 23.37 -5.66
N ASP A 70 8.32 23.94 -6.74
CA ASP A 70 9.61 24.67 -6.66
C ASP A 70 9.43 26.11 -6.19
N ARG A 71 10.58 26.75 -6.03
CA ARG A 71 10.80 28.17 -5.78
C ARG A 71 10.19 29.12 -6.82
N LYS A 72 9.86 28.65 -8.02
CA LYS A 72 9.19 29.40 -9.08
C LYS A 72 7.69 29.12 -9.10
N GLU A 73 7.16 28.49 -8.05
CA GLU A 73 5.75 28.12 -7.89
C GLU A 73 5.22 27.19 -8.99
N ARG A 74 6.11 26.42 -9.60
CA ARG A 74 5.75 25.44 -10.62
C ARG A 74 5.58 24.07 -9.96
N ILE A 75 4.78 23.21 -10.58
CA ILE A 75 4.51 21.84 -10.13
C ILE A 75 5.13 20.85 -11.12
N TRP A 76 5.90 19.86 -10.64
CA TRP A 76 6.28 18.68 -11.44
C TRP A 76 6.13 17.38 -10.65
N PRO A 77 5.98 16.26 -11.37
CA PRO A 77 6.19 14.94 -10.78
C PRO A 77 7.64 14.77 -10.31
N VAL A 78 7.80 14.10 -9.17
CA VAL A 78 9.08 13.63 -8.63
C VAL A 78 9.27 12.15 -8.95
#